data_AF-A0A1A8KV79-F1
#
_entry.id   AF-A0A1A8KV79-F1
#
_cell.length_a   1.000
_cell.length_b   1.000
_cell.length_c   1.000
_cell.angle_alpha   90.00
_cell.angle_beta   90.00
_cell.angle_gamma   90.00
#
_symmetry.space_group_name_H-M   'P 1'
#
loop_
_entity.id
_entity.type
_entity.pdbx_description
1 polymer ?
#
loop_
_entity_poly.entity_id
_entity_poly.type
_entity_poly.pdbx_seq_one_letter_code
_entity_poly.pdbx_strand_id
1 'polypeptide(L)'
;MALHEFADFIKAKRITGMSCGDIAAALCHEFGTARRGFSERNVRRWCAEQGLVKEFCPDNRLEIEIAQSISETGSSFGRKMMTGYLSAKGLKAAEGRVGRILRSIHQPYHTMRQQGARNLNPVPYNAEYMGHKLHVDQNEKLVMFGVTHVMAIDGFSKKVVGHSTMPIKNNLIIYEEVY
;
A
#
# COMPACT_ATOMS: atom_id res chain seq x y z
N MET A 1 28.19 15.35 2.11
CA MET A 1 28.89 16.12 3.17
C MET A 1 27.99 16.66 4.30
N ALA A 2 26.64 16.65 4.27
CA ALA A 2 25.85 17.21 5.38
C ALA A 2 25.44 16.21 6.50
N LEU A 3 25.52 14.90 6.28
CA LEU A 3 25.00 13.89 7.23
C LEU A 3 26.08 13.15 8.03
N HIS A 4 27.36 13.27 7.66
CA HIS A 4 28.46 12.59 8.37
C HIS A 4 28.65 13.13 9.80
N GLU A 5 28.39 14.42 10.02
CA GLU A 5 28.43 15.04 11.35
C GLU A 5 27.36 14.47 12.31
N PHE A 6 26.29 13.90 11.76
CA PHE A 6 25.20 13.29 12.52
C PHE A 6 25.23 11.76 12.44
N ALA A 7 26.39 11.17 12.09
CA ALA A 7 26.50 9.74 11.85
C ALA A 7 26.05 8.90 13.04
N ASP A 8 26.48 9.27 14.25
CA ASP A 8 26.16 8.53 15.47
C ASP A 8 24.67 8.63 15.81
N PHE A 9 24.08 9.81 15.62
CA PHE A 9 22.64 10.03 15.78
C PHE A 9 21.84 9.14 14.81
N ILE A 10 22.19 9.18 13.51
CA ILE A 10 21.49 8.41 12.49
C ILE A 10 21.65 6.91 12.74
N LYS A 11 22.86 6.44 13.09
CA LYS A 11 23.14 5.03 13.41
C LYS A 11 22.33 4.57 14.61
N ALA A 12 22.34 5.30 15.72
CA ALA A 12 21.58 4.95 16.92
C ALA A 12 20.08 4.82 16.62
N LYS A 13 19.49 5.81 15.97
CA LYS A 13 18.06 5.79 15.59
C LYS A 13 17.74 4.66 14.60
N ARG A 14 18.67 4.38 13.67
CA ARG A 14 18.49 3.31 12.70
C ARG A 14 18.54 1.92 13.34
N ILE A 15 19.41 1.71 14.32
CA ILE A 15 19.49 0.47 15.12
C ILE A 15 18.19 0.26 15.91
N THR A 16 17.59 1.34 16.43
CA THR A 16 16.26 1.27 17.09
C THR A 16 15.08 1.03 16.14
N GLY A 17 15.34 0.81 14.84
CA GLY A 17 14.33 0.40 13.87
C GLY A 17 13.58 1.55 13.17
N MET A 18 13.90 2.81 13.48
CA MET A 18 13.23 3.97 12.88
C MET A 18 13.36 4.01 11.35
N SER A 19 12.32 4.52 10.70
CA SER A 19 12.33 4.73 9.25
C SER A 19 13.25 5.91 8.89
N CYS A 20 13.71 5.98 7.63
CA CYS A 20 14.52 7.12 7.18
C CYS A 20 13.71 8.44 7.21
N GLY A 21 12.39 8.36 7.07
CA GLY A 21 11.49 9.52 7.19
C GLY A 21 11.42 10.02 8.63
N ASP A 22 11.27 9.11 9.60
CA ASP A 22 11.23 9.50 11.02
C ASP A 22 12.59 10.03 11.49
N ILE A 23 13.70 9.46 10.98
CA ILE A 23 15.04 9.97 11.25
C ILE A 23 15.22 11.38 10.66
N ALA A 24 14.71 11.63 9.45
CA ALA A 24 14.72 12.96 8.85
C ALA A 24 13.91 13.97 9.68
N ALA A 25 12.73 13.58 10.16
CA ALA A 25 11.92 14.41 11.06
C ALA A 25 12.64 14.69 12.40
N ALA A 26 13.27 13.66 12.99
CA ALA A 26 14.03 13.79 14.23
C ALA A 26 15.25 14.71 14.06
N LEU A 27 15.98 14.60 12.95
CA LEU A 27 17.09 15.51 12.62
C LEU A 27 16.61 16.97 12.53
N CYS A 28 15.46 17.20 11.89
CA CYS A 28 14.87 18.54 11.79
C CYS A 28 14.42 19.10 13.14
N HIS A 29 13.86 18.24 14.00
CA HIS A 29 13.40 18.61 15.34
C HIS A 29 14.58 18.96 16.26
N GLU A 30 15.66 18.17 16.24
CA GLU A 30 16.75 18.26 17.20
C GLU A 30 17.87 19.21 16.77
N PHE A 31 18.10 19.35 15.45
CA PHE A 31 19.18 20.16 14.90
C PHE A 31 18.71 21.32 13.99
N GLY A 32 17.39 21.54 13.93
CA GLY A 32 16.76 22.66 13.23
C GLY A 32 16.37 22.37 11.77
N THR A 33 15.22 22.92 11.37
CA THR A 33 14.57 22.70 10.06
C THR A 33 15.26 23.42 8.89
N ALA A 34 16.06 24.45 9.16
CA ALA A 34 16.71 25.28 8.14
C ALA A 34 17.96 24.62 7.52
N ARG A 35 18.46 23.51 8.08
CA ARG A 35 19.67 22.84 7.59
C ARG A 35 19.36 22.04 6.32
N ARG A 36 19.97 22.46 5.20
CA ARG A 36 19.95 21.70 3.95
C ARG A 36 20.59 20.33 4.15
N GLY A 37 19.85 19.27 3.87
CA GLY A 37 20.38 17.91 3.91
C GLY A 37 19.49 16.89 4.62
N PHE A 38 18.59 17.33 5.51
CA PHE A 38 17.77 16.44 6.35
C PHE A 38 16.53 15.85 5.67
N SER A 39 16.54 15.71 4.34
CA SER A 39 15.47 15.00 3.64
C SER A 39 15.57 13.48 3.84
N GLU A 40 14.42 12.80 3.86
CA GLU A 40 14.37 11.32 3.87
C GLU A 40 15.26 10.71 2.78
N ARG A 41 15.27 11.29 1.58
CA ARG A 41 16.09 10.83 0.45
C ARG A 41 17.58 10.82 0.78
N ASN A 42 18.07 11.88 1.43
CA ASN A 42 19.49 11.98 1.80
C ASN A 42 19.84 11.01 2.93
N VAL A 43 18.98 10.89 3.95
CA VAL A 43 19.16 9.92 5.03
C VAL A 43 19.20 8.50 4.46
N ARG A 44 18.29 8.17 3.54
CA ARG A 44 18.26 6.86 2.88
C ARG A 44 19.54 6.58 2.09
N ARG A 45 20.02 7.55 1.29
CA ARG A 45 21.26 7.41 0.53
C ARG A 45 22.46 7.19 1.46
N TRP A 46 22.58 8.01 2.51
CA TRP A 46 23.66 7.87 3.49
C TRP A 46 23.60 6.53 4.22
N CYS A 47 22.43 6.09 4.69
CA CYS A 47 22.27 4.77 5.29
C CYS A 47 22.70 3.65 4.32
N ALA A 48 22.43 3.77 3.02
CA ALA A 48 22.89 2.79 2.03
C ALA A 48 24.41 2.78 1.86
N GLU A 49 25.04 3.95 1.78
CA GLU A 49 26.50 4.10 1.76
C GLU A 49 27.18 3.52 3.01
N GLN A 50 26.51 3.56 4.15
CA GLN A 50 26.99 3.01 5.42
C GLN A 50 26.58 1.55 5.68
N GLY A 51 25.93 0.88 4.73
CA GLY A 51 25.44 -0.50 4.90
C GLY A 51 24.27 -0.67 5.88
N LEU A 52 23.64 0.42 6.33
CA LEU A 52 22.49 0.45 7.26
C LEU A 52 21.15 0.26 6.55
N VAL A 53 21.14 -0.63 5.56
CA VAL A 53 19.95 -0.94 4.76
C VAL A 53 19.12 -1.95 5.53
N LYS A 54 17.80 -1.75 5.61
CA LYS A 54 16.91 -2.83 6.05
C LYS A 54 17.11 -4.00 5.10
N GLU A 55 17.65 -5.10 5.62
CA GLU A 55 17.79 -6.34 4.90
C GLU A 55 16.40 -6.90 4.57
N PHE A 56 16.33 -7.61 3.46
CA PHE A 56 15.11 -8.32 3.14
C PHE A 56 14.97 -9.49 4.11
N CYS A 57 13.76 -9.66 4.66
CA CYS A 57 13.41 -10.84 5.44
C CYS A 57 13.72 -12.10 4.62
N PRO A 58 14.37 -13.13 5.16
CA PRO A 58 14.58 -14.40 4.46
C PRO A 58 13.25 -15.13 4.22
N ASP A 59 13.19 -16.03 3.23
CA ASP A 59 11.93 -16.66 2.78
C ASP A 59 11.26 -17.48 3.90
N ASN A 60 12.03 -18.27 4.67
CA ASN A 60 11.51 -19.06 5.80
C ASN A 60 10.79 -18.21 6.86
N ARG A 61 11.39 -17.09 7.26
CA ARG A 61 10.77 -16.15 8.21
C ARG A 61 9.60 -15.42 7.57
N LEU A 62 9.72 -15.07 6.29
CA LEU A 62 8.67 -14.35 5.56
C LEU A 62 7.39 -15.19 5.44
N GLU A 63 7.50 -16.52 5.29
CA GLU A 63 6.36 -17.44 5.28
C GLU A 63 5.58 -17.41 6.60
N ILE A 64 6.30 -17.52 7.73
CA ILE A 64 5.71 -17.46 9.09
C ILE A 64 5.00 -16.12 9.31
N GLU A 65 5.67 -15.02 8.98
CA GLU A 65 5.14 -13.66 9.16
C GLU A 65 3.90 -13.41 8.27
N ILE A 66 3.88 -13.93 7.05
CA ILE A 66 2.71 -13.84 6.16
C ILE A 66 1.55 -14.67 6.72
N ALA A 67 1.80 -15.91 7.17
CA ALA A 67 0.76 -16.75 7.77
C ALA A 67 0.11 -16.05 8.99
N GLN A 68 0.93 -15.50 9.88
CA GLN A 68 0.46 -14.74 11.02
C GLN A 68 -0.32 -13.48 10.60
N SER A 69 0.20 -12.73 9.61
CA SER A 69 -0.46 -11.52 9.11
C SER A 69 -1.82 -11.81 8.46
N ILE A 70 -1.99 -12.98 7.83
CA ILE A 70 -3.30 -13.41 7.31
C ILE A 70 -4.29 -13.64 8.46
N SER A 71 -3.86 -14.23 9.57
CA SER A 71 -4.71 -14.39 10.75
C SER A 71 -5.12 -13.04 11.36
N GLU A 72 -4.26 -12.03 11.28
CA GLU A 72 -4.52 -10.67 11.79
C GLU A 72 -5.43 -9.84 10.86
N THR A 73 -5.22 -9.92 9.54
CA THR A 73 -5.84 -9.02 8.55
C THR A 73 -6.95 -9.67 7.72
N GLY A 74 -7.08 -10.99 7.82
CA GLY A 74 -7.92 -11.81 6.95
C GLY A 74 -7.22 -12.15 5.63
N SER A 75 -7.84 -13.06 4.87
CA SER A 75 -7.30 -13.52 3.60
C SER A 75 -7.32 -12.44 2.51
N SER A 76 -8.06 -11.34 2.70
CA SER A 76 -8.34 -10.32 1.67
C SER A 76 -7.13 -9.50 1.22
N PHE A 77 -6.00 -9.55 1.93
CA PHE A 77 -4.85 -8.69 1.66
C PHE A 77 -4.05 -9.17 0.43
N GLY A 78 -3.86 -8.26 -0.53
CA GLY A 78 -3.14 -8.53 -1.78
C GLY A 78 -1.63 -8.48 -1.58
N ARG A 79 -0.85 -8.95 -2.56
CA ARG A 79 0.61 -8.85 -2.49
C ARG A 79 1.07 -7.41 -2.17
N LYS A 80 0.40 -6.39 -2.73
CA LYS A 80 0.67 -4.97 -2.45
C LYS A 80 0.33 -4.60 -1.01
N MET A 81 -0.91 -4.85 -0.58
CA MET A 81 -1.38 -4.54 0.77
C MET A 81 -0.56 -5.27 1.84
N MET A 82 -0.32 -6.57 1.64
CA MET A 82 0.50 -7.39 2.53
C MET A 82 1.95 -6.88 2.60
N THR A 83 2.55 -6.47 1.47
CA THR A 83 3.89 -5.86 1.49
C THR A 83 3.91 -4.57 2.30
N GLY A 84 2.87 -3.72 2.15
CA GLY A 84 2.71 -2.52 2.96
C GLY A 84 2.54 -2.82 4.45
N TYR A 85 1.70 -3.81 4.79
CA TYR A 85 1.45 -4.24 6.16
C TYR A 85 2.72 -4.78 6.84
N LEU A 86 3.44 -5.68 6.16
CA LEU A 86 4.73 -6.19 6.63
C LEU A 86 5.73 -5.04 6.83
N SER A 87 5.79 -4.08 5.89
CA SER A 87 6.66 -2.90 6.02
C SER A 87 6.31 -2.05 7.24
N ALA A 88 5.02 -1.90 7.56
CA ALA A 88 4.56 -1.21 8.76
C ALA A 88 4.94 -1.96 10.05
N LYS A 89 4.92 -3.30 10.03
CA LYS A 89 5.51 -4.16 11.08
C LYS A 89 7.04 -4.16 11.10
N GLY A 90 7.67 -3.38 10.23
CA GLY A 90 9.13 -3.23 10.14
C GLY A 90 9.83 -4.27 9.26
N LEU A 91 9.10 -5.22 8.68
CA LEU A 91 9.60 -6.30 7.82
C LEU A 91 9.68 -5.85 6.37
N LYS A 92 10.89 -5.91 5.79
CA LYS A 92 11.09 -5.58 4.38
C LYS A 92 11.05 -6.85 3.53
N ALA A 93 10.12 -6.90 2.60
CA ALA A 93 9.98 -7.99 1.64
C ALA A 93 9.75 -7.41 0.23
N ALA A 94 10.20 -8.10 -0.80
CA ALA A 94 9.88 -7.72 -2.18
C ALA A 94 8.45 -8.14 -2.51
N GLU A 95 7.67 -7.28 -3.17
CA GLU A 95 6.26 -7.57 -3.53
C GLU A 95 6.11 -8.88 -4.29
N GLY A 96 7.06 -9.20 -5.18
CA GLY A 96 7.07 -10.47 -5.92
C GLY A 96 7.25 -11.71 -5.03
N ARG A 97 8.07 -11.62 -3.97
CA ARG A 97 8.29 -12.70 -2.99
C ARG A 97 7.05 -12.89 -2.13
N VAL A 98 6.48 -11.80 -1.60
CA VAL A 98 5.21 -11.81 -0.87
C VAL A 98 4.11 -12.44 -1.72
N GLY A 99 4.01 -12.03 -2.99
CA GLY A 99 3.03 -12.58 -3.92
C GLY A 99 3.22 -14.07 -4.19
N ARG A 100 4.45 -14.58 -4.22
CA ARG A 100 4.74 -16.01 -4.40
C ARG A 100 4.26 -16.82 -3.19
N ILE A 101 4.60 -16.36 -1.99
CA ILE A 101 4.24 -17.02 -0.73
C ILE A 101 2.72 -16.96 -0.48
N LEU A 102 2.07 -15.84 -0.78
CA LEU A 102 0.61 -15.75 -0.67
C LEU A 102 -0.12 -16.76 -1.56
N ARG A 103 0.45 -17.10 -2.72
CA ARG A 103 -0.11 -18.15 -3.59
C ARG A 103 -0.03 -19.52 -2.93
N SER A 104 1.11 -19.87 -2.32
CA SER A 104 1.27 -21.17 -1.67
C SER A 104 0.47 -21.28 -0.37
N ILE A 105 0.45 -20.25 0.47
CA ILE A 105 -0.22 -20.28 1.78
C ILE A 105 -1.75 -20.27 1.65
N HIS A 106 -2.29 -19.50 0.70
CA HIS A 106 -3.75 -19.32 0.60
C HIS A 106 -4.26 -19.41 -0.85
N GLN A 107 -4.00 -20.56 -1.47
CA GLN A 107 -4.38 -20.88 -2.84
C GLN A 107 -5.87 -20.60 -3.18
N PRO A 108 -6.87 -20.95 -2.34
CA PRO A 108 -8.28 -20.72 -2.69
C PRO A 108 -8.58 -19.24 -2.98
N TYR A 109 -8.06 -18.34 -2.15
CA TYR A 109 -8.27 -16.92 -2.31
C TYR A 109 -7.47 -16.33 -3.49
N HIS A 110 -6.29 -16.89 -3.78
CA HIS A 110 -5.60 -16.56 -5.02
C HIS A 110 -6.46 -16.88 -6.25
N THR A 111 -7.09 -18.07 -6.26
CA THR A 111 -8.02 -18.48 -7.32
C THR A 111 -9.25 -17.56 -7.40
N MET A 112 -9.86 -17.22 -6.26
CA MET A 112 -10.99 -16.28 -6.22
C MET A 112 -10.66 -14.91 -6.85
N ARG A 113 -9.44 -14.38 -6.61
CA ARG A 113 -9.01 -13.14 -7.28
C ARG A 113 -8.83 -13.25 -8.78
N GLN A 114 -8.50 -14.45 -9.28
CA GLN A 114 -8.41 -14.70 -10.71
C GLN A 114 -9.79 -14.81 -11.36
N GLN A 115 -10.80 -15.23 -10.60
CA GLN A 115 -12.19 -15.38 -11.06
C GLN A 115 -12.95 -14.06 -11.20
N GLY A 116 -12.41 -12.93 -10.73
CA GLY A 116 -13.02 -11.61 -10.96
C GLY A 116 -13.10 -11.32 -12.46
N ALA A 117 -14.28 -10.88 -12.93
CA ALA A 117 -14.50 -10.55 -14.33
C ALA A 117 -13.52 -9.44 -14.76
N ARG A 118 -12.50 -9.80 -15.55
CA ARG A 118 -11.53 -8.85 -16.14
C ARG A 118 -12.07 -8.24 -17.42
N ASN A 119 -13.36 -7.93 -17.45
CA ASN A 119 -13.95 -7.25 -18.58
C ASN A 119 -13.36 -5.85 -18.60
N LEU A 120 -12.61 -5.56 -19.67
CA LEU A 120 -12.10 -4.22 -19.93
C LEU A 120 -13.28 -3.32 -20.25
N ASN A 121 -13.17 -2.08 -19.82
CA ASN A 121 -14.17 -1.06 -20.09
C ASN A 121 -14.25 -0.79 -21.61
N PRO A 122 -15.42 -0.93 -22.25
CA PRO A 122 -15.59 -0.54 -23.63
C PRO A 122 -15.79 0.98 -23.81
N VAL A 123 -16.13 1.74 -22.76
CA VAL A 123 -16.54 3.15 -22.85
C VAL A 123 -15.49 4.09 -22.24
N PRO A 124 -14.84 4.96 -23.03
CA PRO A 124 -13.89 5.94 -22.52
C PRO A 124 -14.48 6.92 -21.50
N TYR A 125 -13.63 7.48 -20.62
CA TYR A 125 -14.06 8.51 -19.68
C TYR A 125 -14.54 9.77 -20.41
N ASN A 126 -15.70 10.31 -20.03
CA ASN A 126 -16.21 11.59 -20.52
C ASN A 126 -16.55 12.54 -19.36
N ALA A 127 -16.08 13.79 -19.44
CA ALA A 127 -16.35 14.81 -18.43
C ALA A 127 -17.54 15.67 -18.87
N GLU A 128 -18.63 15.67 -18.09
CA GLU A 128 -19.85 16.44 -18.41
C GLU A 128 -19.68 17.96 -18.27
N TYR A 129 -18.76 18.40 -17.41
CA TYR A 129 -18.49 19.82 -17.17
C TYR A 129 -17.06 20.07 -16.68
N MET A 130 -16.64 21.34 -16.69
CA MET A 130 -15.31 21.74 -16.26
C MET A 130 -15.06 21.40 -14.79
N GLY A 131 -14.02 20.61 -14.53
CA GLY A 131 -13.66 20.17 -13.18
C GLY A 131 -14.34 18.88 -12.73
N HIS A 132 -15.27 18.33 -13.52
CA HIS A 132 -15.86 17.00 -13.25
C HIS A 132 -14.76 15.95 -13.11
N LYS A 133 -14.79 15.20 -12.01
CA LYS A 133 -13.82 14.13 -11.72
C LYS A 133 -14.52 12.98 -11.04
N LEU A 134 -14.87 11.95 -11.79
CA LEU A 134 -15.52 10.78 -11.21
C LEU A 134 -14.50 9.96 -10.41
N HIS A 135 -14.72 9.83 -9.10
CA HIS A 135 -13.97 8.95 -8.23
C HIS A 135 -14.83 7.73 -7.90
N VAL A 136 -14.48 6.59 -8.49
CA VAL A 136 -15.15 5.32 -8.19
C VAL A 136 -14.37 4.60 -7.10
N ASP A 137 -14.94 4.55 -5.90
CA ASP A 137 -14.40 3.75 -4.80
C ASP A 137 -15.08 2.39 -4.74
N GLN A 138 -14.28 1.36 -4.57
CA GLN A 138 -14.73 -0.03 -4.48
C GLN A 138 -14.53 -0.50 -3.06
N ASN A 139 -15.62 -0.58 -2.31
CA ASN A 139 -15.57 -1.03 -0.95
C ASN A 139 -15.59 -2.56 -0.90
N GLU A 140 -14.43 -3.16 -1.17
CA GLU A 140 -14.21 -4.61 -0.98
C GLU A 140 -14.29 -5.01 0.52
N LYS A 141 -14.45 -4.09 1.47
CA LYS A 141 -14.55 -4.45 2.90
C LYS A 141 -15.85 -5.19 3.22
N LEU A 142 -16.90 -4.99 2.42
CA LEU A 142 -18.15 -5.75 2.58
C LEU A 142 -18.07 -7.16 1.97
N VAL A 143 -16.94 -7.54 1.35
CA VAL A 143 -16.78 -8.88 0.76
C VAL A 143 -16.95 -9.98 1.81
N MET A 144 -16.67 -9.69 3.08
CA MET A 144 -16.90 -10.62 4.19
C MET A 144 -18.38 -10.96 4.41
N PHE A 145 -19.29 -10.13 3.92
CA PHE A 145 -20.75 -10.35 3.92
C PHE A 145 -21.27 -10.85 2.56
N GLY A 146 -20.36 -11.23 1.64
CA GLY A 146 -20.74 -11.76 0.32
C GLY A 146 -21.21 -10.69 -0.66
N VAL A 147 -20.88 -9.41 -0.45
CA VAL A 147 -21.26 -8.32 -1.35
C VAL A 147 -20.09 -7.39 -1.65
N THR A 148 -20.11 -6.83 -2.85
CA THR A 148 -19.25 -5.73 -3.28
C THR A 148 -20.12 -4.49 -3.43
N HIS A 149 -19.78 -3.42 -2.73
CA HIS A 149 -20.44 -2.12 -2.89
C HIS A 149 -19.50 -1.16 -3.60
N VAL A 150 -20.01 -0.50 -4.63
CA VAL A 150 -19.25 0.45 -5.45
C VAL A 150 -19.98 1.78 -5.41
N MET A 151 -19.24 2.86 -5.18
CA MET A 151 -19.77 4.21 -5.13
C MET A 151 -18.98 5.12 -6.06
N ALA A 152 -19.69 5.94 -6.83
CA ALA A 152 -19.13 7.05 -7.57
C ALA A 152 -19.34 8.35 -6.80
N ILE A 153 -18.24 9.08 -6.60
CA ILE A 153 -18.21 10.38 -5.96
C ILE A 153 -17.70 11.38 -7.00
N ASP A 154 -18.44 12.46 -7.21
CA ASP A 154 -17.91 13.56 -7.99
C ASP A 154 -16.87 14.34 -7.16
N GLY A 155 -15.64 14.36 -7.65
CA GLY A 155 -14.51 15.00 -7.05
C GLY A 155 -14.62 16.53 -6.95
N PHE A 156 -15.48 17.17 -7.75
CA PHE A 156 -15.74 18.61 -7.67
C PHE A 156 -16.75 18.95 -6.57
N SER A 157 -17.98 18.44 -6.69
CA SER A 157 -19.06 18.70 -5.73
C SER A 157 -18.96 17.92 -4.42
N LYS A 158 -18.12 16.87 -4.39
CA LYS A 158 -17.99 15.89 -3.28
C LYS A 158 -19.26 15.09 -2.99
N LYS A 159 -20.22 15.07 -3.91
CA LYS A 159 -21.47 14.33 -3.77
C LYS A 159 -21.33 12.91 -4.32
N VAL A 160 -22.11 11.99 -3.74
CA VAL A 160 -22.33 10.67 -4.33
C VAL A 160 -23.22 10.84 -5.55
N VAL A 161 -22.75 10.39 -6.70
CA VAL A 161 -23.44 10.53 -8.00
C VAL A 161 -23.94 9.19 -8.56
N GLY A 162 -23.44 8.07 -8.03
CA GLY A 162 -23.88 6.73 -8.40
C GLY A 162 -23.45 5.70 -7.36
N HIS A 163 -24.18 4.59 -7.25
CA HIS A 163 -23.78 3.47 -6.41
C HIS A 163 -24.45 2.19 -6.87
N SER A 164 -23.80 1.05 -6.64
CA SER A 164 -24.39 -0.27 -6.90
C SER A 164 -23.85 -1.28 -5.89
N THR A 165 -24.69 -2.27 -5.56
CA THR A 165 -24.34 -3.39 -4.69
C THR A 165 -24.53 -4.68 -5.47
N MET A 166 -23.50 -5.50 -5.54
CA MET A 166 -23.51 -6.76 -6.30
C MET A 166 -22.87 -7.89 -5.49
N PRO A 167 -23.35 -9.14 -5.61
CA PRO A 167 -22.80 -10.26 -4.87
C PRO A 167 -21.34 -10.56 -5.26
N ILE A 168 -21.03 -10.43 -6.55
CA ILE A 168 -19.67 -10.57 -7.09
C ILE A 168 -19.41 -9.35 -7.97
N LYS A 169 -18.21 -8.76 -7.83
CA LYS A 169 -17.78 -7.64 -8.66
C LYS A 169 -17.93 -7.95 -10.15
N ASN A 170 -18.77 -7.16 -10.82
CA ASN A 170 -18.97 -7.20 -12.25
C ASN A 170 -18.71 -5.81 -12.84
N ASN A 171 -17.61 -5.68 -13.60
CA ASN A 171 -17.25 -4.40 -14.18
C ASN A 171 -18.32 -3.86 -15.14
N LEU A 172 -19.07 -4.71 -15.85
CA LEU A 172 -20.11 -4.25 -16.78
C LEU A 172 -21.25 -3.55 -16.03
N ILE A 173 -21.72 -4.15 -14.93
CA ILE A 173 -22.77 -3.56 -14.08
C ILE A 173 -22.28 -2.24 -13.46
N ILE A 174 -21.02 -2.17 -13.02
CA ILE A 174 -20.45 -0.92 -12.50
C ILE A 174 -20.49 0.18 -13.58
N TYR A 175 -20.22 -0.16 -14.84
CA TYR A 175 -20.29 0.83 -15.92
C TYR A 175 -21.72 1.21 -16.32
N GLU A 176 -22.67 0.30 -16.17
CA GLU A 176 -24.07 0.56 -16.53
C GLU A 176 -24.81 1.34 -15.43
N GLU A 177 -24.52 1.05 -14.16
CA GLU A 177 -25.30 1.57 -13.03
C GLU A 177 -24.58 2.66 -12.22
N VAL A 178 -23.26 2.79 -12.33
CA VAL A 178 -22.46 3.71 -11.48
C VAL A 178 -21.67 4.75 -12.27
N TYR A 179 -21.27 4.42 -13.50
CA TYR A 179 -20.48 5.29 -14.39
C TYR A 179 -21.40 6.12 -15.29
#